data_AF-S9RWX4-F1
#
_entry.id   AF-S9RWX4-F1
#
_cell.length_a   1.000
_cell.length_b   1.000
_cell.length_c   1.000
_cell.angle_alpha   90.00
_cell.angle_beta   90.00
_cell.angle_gamma   90.00
#
_symmetry.space_group_name_H-M   'P 1'
#
loop_
_entity.id
_entity.type
_entity.pdbx_description
1 polymer ?
#
loop_
_entity_poly.entity_id
_entity_poly.type
_entity_poly.pdbx_seq_one_letter_code
_entity_poly.pdbx_strand_id
1 'polypeptide(L)'
;MQQPSSPTSWPWQGGTVSRLVTANATIEPEGYLPRGFVFAPPAPQGRLPTQAEQAQETAVWQGAVALDTVAAYESYLRTYPNGRYAIQAREAIAAIQDEPFRAERLAEDRLALSREERRAIQRNLSLLNFDPRGIDGIFGPGTRGAIRNWQQQNGFAQTGYLDADQIARLEAQAARRAAQLEAEAERQRQAAEAADRAFWEETGARGDEAGLRAYLARYPEGLFAADATEQLARIEARNRAEAEAADRAAWDRARQADTAEAFREYLEAFPEGRFAAEARARLDAILRRAEEAEGRAAAEAAEAALGLNTLTRRVIEQRLAALGLDPGAVDGNFDAGTRRALRAYQRDRSLGATGFLDEATLVRLLADTLQQALDR
;
A
#
# COMPACT_ATOMS: atom_id res chain seq x y z
N MET A 1 -55.34 -17.14 -99.30
CA MET A 1 -54.40 -16.31 -98.51
C MET A 1 -53.05 -17.02 -98.50
N GLN A 2 -52.05 -16.36 -99.08
CA GLN A 2 -50.69 -16.88 -99.31
C GLN A 2 -49.95 -17.04 -97.97
N GLN A 3 -49.20 -18.14 -97.82
CA GLN A 3 -48.21 -18.24 -96.75
C GLN A 3 -46.99 -17.38 -97.13
N PRO A 4 -46.37 -16.63 -96.20
CA PRO A 4 -45.11 -15.96 -96.48
C PRO A 4 -43.98 -17.00 -96.53
N SER A 5 -43.22 -16.94 -97.62
CA SER A 5 -42.01 -17.71 -97.89
C SER A 5 -41.01 -17.60 -96.74
N SER A 6 -40.49 -18.74 -96.29
CA SER A 6 -39.36 -18.81 -95.36
C SER A 6 -38.14 -18.07 -95.94
N PRO A 7 -37.40 -17.26 -95.17
CA PRO A 7 -36.15 -16.71 -95.65
C PRO A 7 -35.10 -17.83 -95.74
N THR A 8 -34.59 -18.07 -96.94
CA THR A 8 -33.46 -18.95 -97.23
C THR A 8 -32.28 -18.63 -96.33
N SER A 9 -31.97 -19.51 -95.38
CA SER A 9 -30.79 -19.40 -94.52
C SER A 9 -29.54 -19.69 -95.34
N TRP A 10 -28.79 -18.65 -95.69
CA TRP A 10 -27.45 -18.79 -96.27
C TRP A 10 -26.46 -19.24 -95.18
N PRO A 11 -25.68 -20.31 -95.38
CA PRO A 11 -24.71 -20.77 -94.39
C PRO A 11 -23.41 -19.97 -94.52
N TRP A 12 -23.34 -18.80 -93.88
CA TRP A 12 -22.08 -18.08 -93.75
C TRP A 12 -21.28 -18.71 -92.61
N GLN A 13 -20.17 -19.39 -92.92
CA GLN A 13 -19.17 -19.70 -91.92
C GLN A 13 -18.46 -18.39 -91.55
N GLY A 14 -18.40 -18.06 -90.25
CA GLY A 14 -17.81 -16.78 -89.82
C GLY A 14 -16.41 -16.57 -90.37
N GLY A 15 -16.09 -15.34 -90.74
CA GLY A 15 -14.86 -15.00 -91.45
C GLY A 15 -14.64 -13.49 -91.52
N THR A 16 -13.43 -13.09 -91.90
CA THR A 16 -13.13 -11.67 -92.14
C THR A 16 -13.84 -11.17 -93.39
N VAL A 17 -14.24 -9.89 -93.40
CA VAL A 17 -14.86 -9.24 -94.57
C VAL A 17 -14.02 -9.44 -95.83
N SER A 18 -12.70 -9.28 -95.72
CA SER A 18 -11.79 -9.53 -96.84
C SER A 18 -11.93 -10.94 -97.41
N ARG A 19 -11.98 -11.97 -96.55
CA ARG A 19 -12.12 -13.37 -97.00
C ARG A 19 -13.46 -13.61 -97.68
N LEU A 20 -14.54 -13.03 -97.16
CA LEU A 20 -15.89 -13.21 -97.69
C LEU A 20 -16.07 -12.53 -99.05
N VAL A 21 -15.47 -11.35 -99.25
CA VAL A 21 -15.48 -10.65 -100.54
C VAL A 21 -14.62 -11.38 -101.57
N THR A 22 -13.41 -11.82 -101.21
CA THR A 22 -12.53 -12.55 -102.16
C THR A 22 -13.09 -13.92 -102.56
N ALA A 23 -13.89 -14.56 -101.70
CA ALA A 23 -14.53 -15.84 -102.02
C ALA A 23 -15.73 -15.72 -102.97
N ASN A 24 -16.20 -14.51 -103.27
CA ASN A 24 -17.37 -14.27 -104.11
C ASN A 24 -16.97 -13.57 -105.41
N ALA A 25 -16.93 -14.33 -106.51
CA ALA A 25 -16.43 -13.87 -107.81
C ALA A 25 -17.28 -12.77 -108.47
N THR A 26 -18.42 -12.38 -107.90
CA THR A 26 -19.28 -11.31 -108.40
C THR A 26 -19.10 -9.96 -107.70
N ILE A 27 -18.22 -9.89 -106.68
CA ILE A 27 -17.99 -8.67 -105.90
C ILE A 27 -16.53 -8.24 -106.07
N GLU A 28 -16.31 -7.09 -106.73
CA GLU A 28 -15.00 -6.46 -106.81
C GLU A 28 -14.87 -5.37 -105.73
N PRO A 29 -13.93 -5.50 -104.78
CA PRO A 29 -13.70 -4.46 -103.80
C PRO A 29 -12.86 -3.31 -104.37
N GLU A 30 -13.33 -2.08 -104.18
CA GLU A 30 -12.55 -0.87 -104.45
C GLU A 30 -12.19 -0.17 -103.12
N GLY A 31 -10.91 0.17 -102.95
CA GLY A 31 -10.40 0.86 -101.74
C GLY A 31 -9.88 -0.07 -100.64
N TYR A 32 -9.94 0.40 -99.38
CA TYR A 32 -9.35 -0.30 -98.24
C TYR A 32 -10.28 -1.36 -97.65
N LEU A 33 -9.86 -2.63 -97.69
CA LEU A 33 -10.53 -3.72 -96.98
C LEU A 33 -9.87 -3.98 -95.62
N PRO A 34 -10.55 -3.70 -94.49
CA PRO A 34 -9.99 -3.91 -93.17
C PRO A 34 -9.82 -5.41 -92.86
N ARG A 35 -8.60 -5.82 -92.52
CA ARG A 35 -8.26 -7.23 -92.20
C ARG A 35 -8.71 -7.69 -90.81
N GLY A 36 -9.21 -6.78 -89.97
CA GLY A 36 -9.52 -7.04 -88.56
C GLY A 36 -11.00 -7.23 -88.20
N PHE A 37 -11.94 -6.96 -89.12
CA PHE A 37 -13.37 -7.16 -88.85
C PHE A 37 -13.77 -8.60 -89.21
N VAL A 38 -13.91 -9.43 -88.17
CA VAL A 38 -14.41 -10.81 -88.25
C VAL A 38 -15.92 -10.81 -88.01
N PHE A 39 -16.70 -11.27 -88.98
CA PHE A 39 -18.09 -11.64 -88.73
C PHE A 39 -18.10 -13.03 -88.08
N ALA A 40 -18.35 -13.09 -86.78
CA ALA A 40 -18.61 -14.36 -86.09
C ALA A 40 -20.02 -14.86 -86.49
N PRO A 41 -20.24 -16.19 -86.59
CA PRO A 41 -21.60 -16.69 -86.72
C PRO A 41 -22.43 -16.21 -85.53
N PRO A 42 -23.75 -15.99 -85.67
CA PRO A 42 -24.59 -15.67 -84.51
C PRO A 42 -24.36 -16.76 -83.46
N ALA A 43 -23.98 -16.36 -82.24
CA ALA A 43 -23.90 -17.29 -81.14
C ALA A 43 -25.22 -18.08 -81.07
N PRO A 44 -25.22 -19.41 -80.86
CA PRO A 44 -26.46 -20.14 -80.69
C PRO A 44 -27.23 -19.40 -79.60
N GLN A 45 -28.43 -18.91 -79.93
CA GLN A 45 -29.33 -18.34 -78.94
C GLN A 45 -29.67 -19.48 -77.99
N GLY A 46 -28.89 -19.62 -76.92
CA GLY A 46 -29.15 -20.59 -75.87
C GLY A 46 -30.57 -20.32 -75.37
N ARG A 47 -31.41 -21.35 -75.39
CA ARG A 47 -32.76 -21.27 -74.84
C ARG A 47 -32.66 -20.69 -73.42
N LEU A 48 -33.34 -19.58 -73.17
CA LEU A 48 -33.46 -19.05 -71.82
C LEU A 48 -34.18 -20.12 -70.97
N PRO A 49 -33.63 -20.49 -69.80
CA PRO A 49 -34.25 -21.49 -68.95
C PRO A 49 -35.65 -21.05 -68.56
N THR A 50 -36.60 -21.99 -68.59
CA THR A 50 -38.00 -21.76 -68.22
C THR A 50 -38.14 -21.45 -66.73
N GLN A 51 -39.25 -20.84 -66.32
CA GLN A 51 -39.52 -20.57 -64.90
C GLN A 51 -39.49 -21.84 -64.04
N ALA A 52 -39.93 -22.98 -64.58
CA ALA A 52 -39.89 -24.26 -63.88
C ALA A 52 -38.45 -24.77 -63.67
N GLU A 53 -37.59 -24.67 -64.70
CA GLU A 53 -36.17 -25.04 -64.60
C GLU A 53 -35.42 -24.14 -63.62
N GLN A 54 -35.72 -22.84 -63.60
CA GLN A 54 -35.17 -21.89 -62.63
C GLN A 54 -35.62 -22.19 -61.20
N ALA A 55 -36.89 -22.56 -61.01
CA ALA A 55 -37.42 -22.96 -59.71
C ALA A 55 -36.75 -24.25 -59.19
N GLN A 56 -36.52 -25.22 -60.08
CA GLN A 56 -35.84 -26.47 -59.75
C GLN A 56 -34.37 -26.23 -59.35
N GLU A 57 -33.63 -25.43 -60.11
CA GLU A 57 -32.26 -25.06 -59.76
C GLU A 57 -32.20 -24.35 -58.40
N THR A 58 -33.14 -23.43 -58.16
CA THR A 58 -33.25 -22.70 -56.88
C THR A 58 -33.46 -23.65 -55.70
N ALA A 59 -34.28 -24.70 -55.85
CA ALA A 59 -34.49 -25.68 -54.80
C ALA A 59 -33.22 -26.49 -54.48
N VAL A 60 -32.47 -26.91 -55.51
CA VAL A 60 -31.18 -27.61 -55.32
C VAL A 60 -30.15 -26.70 -54.66
N TRP A 61 -30.07 -25.44 -55.08
CA TRP A 61 -29.22 -24.44 -54.45
C TRP A 61 -29.57 -24.23 -52.97
N GLN A 62 -30.86 -24.07 -52.64
CA GLN A 62 -31.31 -23.94 -51.25
C GLN A 62 -30.93 -25.15 -50.41
N GLY A 63 -31.01 -26.37 -50.96
CA GLY A 63 -30.54 -27.59 -50.30
C GLY A 63 -29.03 -27.57 -50.05
N ALA A 64 -28.23 -27.11 -51.03
CA ALA A 64 -26.79 -26.97 -50.87
C ALA A 64 -26.40 -25.95 -49.79
N VAL A 65 -27.08 -24.80 -49.77
CA VAL A 65 -26.92 -23.76 -48.75
C VAL A 65 -27.35 -24.25 -47.37
N ALA A 66 -28.42 -25.06 -47.27
CA ALA A 66 -28.88 -25.59 -45.99
C ALA A 66 -27.90 -26.61 -45.38
N LEU A 67 -27.22 -27.38 -46.23
CA LEU A 67 -26.20 -28.33 -45.79
C LEU A 67 -24.85 -27.66 -45.51
N ASP A 68 -24.50 -26.63 -46.28
CA ASP A 68 -23.31 -25.81 -46.12
C ASP A 68 -21.99 -26.62 -46.04
N THR A 69 -21.87 -27.62 -46.92
CA THR A 69 -20.69 -28.48 -47.03
C THR A 69 -20.11 -28.42 -48.43
N VAL A 70 -18.79 -28.64 -48.55
CA VAL A 70 -18.10 -28.76 -49.85
C VAL A 70 -18.83 -29.77 -50.75
N ALA A 71 -19.17 -30.94 -50.21
CA ALA A 71 -19.86 -32.00 -50.97
C ALA A 71 -21.23 -31.55 -51.52
N ALA A 72 -21.99 -30.74 -50.77
CA ALA A 72 -23.29 -30.24 -51.21
C ALA A 72 -23.15 -29.20 -52.34
N TYR A 73 -22.18 -28.29 -52.24
CA TYR A 73 -21.90 -27.30 -53.29
C TYR A 73 -21.28 -27.95 -54.55
N GLU A 74 -20.41 -28.95 -54.40
CA GLU A 74 -19.88 -29.74 -55.50
C GLU A 74 -20.98 -30.52 -56.24
N SER A 75 -21.95 -31.06 -55.51
CA SER A 75 -23.12 -31.71 -56.09
C SER A 75 -23.98 -30.74 -56.91
N TYR A 76 -24.20 -29.52 -56.39
CA TYR A 76 -24.87 -28.46 -57.15
C TYR A 76 -24.10 -28.12 -58.44
N LEU A 77 -22.78 -27.88 -58.36
CA LEU A 77 -21.94 -27.56 -59.52
C LEU A 77 -21.89 -28.66 -60.57
N ARG A 78 -21.97 -29.94 -60.16
CA ARG A 78 -22.07 -31.07 -61.09
C ARG A 78 -23.38 -31.07 -61.87
N THR A 79 -24.46 -30.61 -61.24
CA THR A 79 -25.81 -30.60 -61.81
C THR A 79 -26.04 -29.34 -62.67
N TYR A 80 -25.49 -28.20 -62.24
CA TYR A 80 -25.65 -26.89 -62.88
C TYR A 80 -24.28 -26.17 -63.05
N PRO A 81 -23.40 -26.68 -63.93
CA PRO A 81 -22.02 -26.17 -64.05
C PRO A 81 -21.92 -24.71 -64.53
N ASN A 82 -22.92 -24.26 -65.30
CA ASN A 82 -23.09 -22.88 -65.75
C ASN A 82 -24.38 -22.25 -65.18
N GLY A 83 -24.84 -22.75 -64.03
CA GLY A 83 -26.05 -22.28 -63.36
C GLY A 83 -25.94 -20.87 -62.79
N ARG A 84 -27.07 -20.28 -62.42
CA ARG A 84 -27.15 -18.92 -61.84
C ARG A 84 -26.33 -18.78 -60.56
N TYR A 85 -26.19 -19.87 -59.78
CA TYR A 85 -25.46 -19.88 -58.51
C TYR A 85 -24.07 -20.52 -58.61
N ALA A 86 -23.57 -20.80 -59.82
CA ALA A 86 -22.29 -21.50 -60.00
C ALA A 86 -21.09 -20.72 -59.45
N ILE A 87 -21.10 -19.39 -59.55
CA ILE A 87 -20.04 -18.55 -58.96
C ILE A 87 -20.12 -18.61 -57.42
N GLN A 88 -21.31 -18.43 -56.86
CA GLN A 88 -21.56 -18.46 -55.43
C GLN A 88 -21.21 -19.81 -54.80
N ALA A 89 -21.49 -20.92 -55.49
CA ALA A 89 -21.11 -22.25 -55.02
C ALA A 89 -19.59 -22.45 -54.96
N ARG A 90 -18.84 -21.93 -55.94
CA ARG A 90 -17.36 -21.98 -55.94
C ARG A 90 -16.77 -21.09 -54.85
N GLU A 91 -17.33 -19.90 -54.67
CA GLU A 91 -16.95 -18.99 -53.58
C GLU A 91 -17.23 -19.62 -52.21
N ALA A 92 -18.36 -20.30 -52.03
CA ALA A 92 -18.69 -21.01 -50.79
C ALA A 92 -17.71 -22.16 -50.51
N ILE A 93 -17.34 -22.95 -51.54
CA ILE A 93 -16.34 -24.02 -51.39
C ILE A 93 -14.99 -23.43 -50.98
N ALA A 94 -14.52 -22.39 -51.66
CA ALA A 94 -13.26 -21.71 -51.33
C ALA A 94 -13.28 -21.18 -49.88
N ALA A 95 -14.37 -20.51 -49.48
CA ALA A 95 -14.52 -20.00 -48.12
C ALA A 95 -14.52 -21.10 -47.05
N ILE A 96 -15.10 -22.27 -47.35
CA ILE A 96 -15.07 -23.44 -46.44
C ILE A 96 -13.65 -24.02 -46.35
N GLN A 97 -12.96 -24.12 -47.48
CA GLN A 97 -11.60 -24.66 -47.53
C GLN A 97 -10.57 -23.74 -46.86
N ASP A 98 -10.77 -22.44 -46.94
CA ASP A 98 -9.92 -21.42 -46.32
C ASP A 98 -10.17 -21.23 -44.81
N GLU A 99 -11.22 -21.84 -44.25
CA GLU A 99 -11.51 -21.81 -42.80
C GLU A 99 -10.89 -23.03 -42.09
N PRO A 100 -9.68 -22.91 -41.50
CA PRO A 100 -9.08 -24.02 -40.77
C PRO A 100 -9.92 -24.40 -39.55
N PHE A 101 -10.04 -25.70 -39.30
CA PHE A 101 -10.74 -26.28 -38.15
C PHE A 101 -12.24 -25.92 -38.05
N ARG A 102 -12.91 -25.69 -39.19
CA ARG A 102 -14.36 -25.41 -39.24
C ARG A 102 -15.20 -26.48 -38.55
N ALA A 103 -14.84 -27.76 -38.73
CA ALA A 103 -15.57 -28.88 -38.13
C ALA A 103 -15.55 -28.82 -36.59
N GLU A 104 -14.40 -28.50 -36.02
CA GLU A 104 -14.17 -28.36 -34.58
C GLU A 104 -14.84 -27.11 -34.00
N ARG A 105 -14.81 -25.99 -34.73
CA ARG A 105 -15.60 -24.80 -34.35
C ARG A 105 -17.09 -25.13 -34.27
N LEU A 106 -17.63 -25.76 -35.31
CA LEU A 106 -19.04 -26.16 -35.35
C LEU A 106 -19.37 -27.19 -34.26
N ALA A 107 -18.42 -28.06 -33.88
CA ALA A 107 -18.59 -28.98 -32.76
C ALA A 107 -18.69 -28.22 -31.43
N GLU A 108 -17.81 -27.25 -31.18
CA GLU A 108 -17.86 -26.38 -30.00
C GLU A 108 -19.16 -25.55 -29.96
N ASP A 109 -19.59 -25.01 -31.10
CA ASP A 109 -20.83 -24.22 -31.20
C ASP A 109 -22.07 -25.06 -30.84
N ARG A 110 -22.10 -26.35 -31.23
CA ARG A 110 -23.18 -27.29 -30.88
C ARG A 110 -23.27 -27.61 -29.39
N LEU A 111 -22.19 -27.41 -28.63
CA LEU A 111 -22.22 -27.54 -27.17
C LEU A 111 -23.07 -26.44 -26.52
N ALA A 112 -23.36 -25.35 -27.24
CA ALA A 112 -24.19 -24.23 -26.77
C ALA A 112 -23.74 -23.66 -25.40
N LEU A 113 -22.41 -23.61 -25.17
CA LEU A 113 -21.83 -23.16 -23.91
C LEU A 113 -22.30 -21.75 -23.55
N SER A 114 -22.91 -21.64 -22.37
CA SER A 114 -23.30 -20.38 -21.75
C SER A 114 -22.09 -19.52 -21.42
N ARG A 115 -22.32 -18.22 -21.21
CA ARG A 115 -21.26 -17.28 -20.84
C ARG A 115 -20.56 -17.69 -19.55
N GLU A 116 -21.28 -18.22 -18.56
CA GLU A 116 -20.69 -18.64 -17.28
C GLU A 116 -19.86 -19.92 -17.42
N GLU A 117 -20.28 -20.89 -18.24
CA GLU A 117 -19.46 -22.07 -18.57
C GLU A 117 -18.17 -21.67 -19.30
N ARG A 118 -18.25 -20.72 -20.24
CA ARG A 118 -17.05 -20.16 -20.90
C ARG A 118 -16.11 -19.47 -19.92
N ARG A 119 -16.64 -18.73 -18.95
CA ARG A 119 -15.82 -18.14 -17.87
C ARG A 119 -15.22 -19.21 -16.97
N ALA A 120 -15.93 -20.30 -16.69
CA ALA A 120 -15.40 -21.42 -15.93
C ALA A 120 -14.22 -22.07 -16.66
N ILE A 121 -14.33 -22.30 -17.97
CA ILE A 121 -13.24 -22.81 -18.82
C ILE A 121 -12.04 -21.85 -18.78
N GLN A 122 -12.25 -20.54 -18.94
CA GLN A 122 -11.16 -19.55 -18.84
C GLN A 122 -10.48 -19.58 -17.46
N ARG A 123 -11.24 -19.67 -16.36
CA ARG A 123 -10.68 -19.83 -15.00
C ARG A 123 -9.84 -21.11 -14.87
N ASN A 124 -10.34 -22.22 -15.40
CA ASN A 124 -9.65 -23.51 -15.35
C ASN A 124 -8.34 -23.47 -16.13
N LEU A 125 -8.33 -22.85 -17.32
CA LEU A 125 -7.12 -22.60 -18.09
C LEU A 125 -6.10 -21.78 -17.28
N SER A 126 -6.53 -20.65 -16.69
CA SER A 126 -5.66 -19.82 -15.86
C SER A 126 -5.08 -20.58 -14.66
N LEU A 127 -5.92 -21.38 -13.97
CA LEU A 127 -5.49 -22.19 -12.82
C LEU A 127 -4.42 -23.23 -13.19
N LEU A 128 -4.48 -23.72 -14.43
CA LEU A 128 -3.50 -24.65 -15.01
C LEU A 128 -2.31 -23.93 -15.68
N ASN A 129 -2.19 -22.62 -15.50
CA ASN A 129 -1.15 -21.74 -16.07
C ASN A 129 -1.21 -21.56 -17.60
N PHE A 130 -2.39 -21.71 -18.19
CA PHE A 130 -2.67 -21.32 -19.57
C PHE A 130 -3.41 -19.99 -19.58
N ASP A 131 -2.75 -18.90 -19.98
CA ASP A 131 -3.31 -17.56 -19.89
C ASP A 131 -4.33 -17.25 -21.02
N PRO A 132 -5.65 -17.13 -20.73
CA PRO A 132 -6.66 -16.78 -21.72
C PRO A 132 -6.68 -15.28 -22.07
N ARG A 133 -5.86 -14.45 -21.41
CA ARG A 133 -5.84 -12.98 -21.47
C ARG A 133 -7.16 -12.33 -21.00
N GLY A 134 -7.72 -12.86 -19.92
CA GLY A 134 -8.95 -12.37 -19.30
C GLY A 134 -10.01 -13.45 -19.11
N ILE A 135 -10.93 -13.22 -18.16
CA ILE A 135 -12.05 -14.12 -17.83
C ILE A 135 -13.37 -13.36 -18.03
N ASP A 136 -13.78 -13.25 -19.28
CA ASP A 136 -14.91 -12.44 -19.75
C ASP A 136 -16.04 -13.26 -20.39
N GLY A 137 -15.84 -14.58 -20.57
CA GLY A 137 -16.75 -15.51 -21.21
C GLY A 137 -16.75 -15.42 -22.74
N ILE A 138 -15.82 -14.67 -23.34
CA ILE A 138 -15.67 -14.50 -24.77
C ILE A 138 -14.41 -15.23 -25.22
N PHE A 139 -14.56 -16.21 -26.10
CA PHE A 139 -13.41 -16.97 -26.62
C PHE A 139 -12.73 -16.24 -27.78
N GLY A 140 -12.03 -15.15 -27.44
CA GLY A 140 -11.21 -14.38 -28.36
C GLY A 140 -9.83 -15.00 -28.64
N PRO A 141 -8.96 -14.31 -29.40
CA PRO A 141 -7.65 -14.83 -29.79
C PRO A 141 -6.76 -15.30 -28.62
N GLY A 142 -6.85 -14.62 -27.46
CA GLY A 142 -6.13 -15.00 -26.24
C GLY A 142 -6.57 -16.37 -25.71
N THR A 143 -7.88 -16.54 -25.49
CA THR A 143 -8.44 -17.81 -25.02
C THR A 143 -8.22 -18.95 -26.02
N ARG A 144 -8.35 -18.69 -27.33
CA ARG A 144 -8.03 -19.67 -28.37
C ARG A 144 -6.57 -20.11 -28.33
N GLY A 145 -5.65 -19.18 -28.07
CA GLY A 145 -4.23 -19.48 -27.85
C GLY A 145 -4.01 -20.37 -26.62
N ALA A 146 -4.65 -20.04 -25.50
CA ALA A 146 -4.59 -20.84 -24.27
C ALA A 146 -5.10 -22.26 -24.48
N ILE A 147 -6.23 -22.42 -25.18
CA ILE A 147 -6.80 -23.73 -25.54
C ILE A 147 -5.81 -24.53 -26.39
N ARG A 148 -5.20 -23.94 -27.41
CA ARG A 148 -4.19 -24.64 -28.24
C ARG A 148 -3.00 -25.11 -27.43
N ASN A 149 -2.48 -24.29 -26.52
CA ASN A 149 -1.36 -24.67 -25.65
C ASN A 149 -1.76 -25.80 -24.69
N TRP A 150 -2.96 -25.75 -24.12
CA TRP A 150 -3.49 -26.83 -23.28
C TRP A 150 -3.70 -28.11 -24.07
N GLN A 151 -4.25 -28.02 -25.30
CA GLN A 151 -4.42 -29.14 -26.22
C GLN A 151 -3.07 -29.77 -26.55
N GLN A 152 -2.06 -28.97 -26.88
CA GLN A 152 -0.70 -29.42 -27.15
C GLN A 152 -0.13 -30.21 -25.97
N GLN A 153 -0.21 -29.67 -24.74
CA GLN A 153 0.30 -30.35 -23.55
C GLN A 153 -0.42 -31.68 -23.28
N ASN A 154 -1.70 -31.78 -23.66
CA ASN A 154 -2.51 -32.97 -23.46
C ASN A 154 -2.50 -33.97 -24.62
N GLY A 155 -1.75 -33.68 -25.69
CA GLY A 155 -1.59 -34.55 -26.87
C GLY A 155 -2.73 -34.47 -27.88
N PHE A 156 -3.55 -33.42 -27.83
CA PHE A 156 -4.64 -33.17 -28.76
C PHE A 156 -4.20 -32.33 -29.96
N ALA A 157 -5.00 -32.36 -31.04
CA ALA A 157 -4.83 -31.43 -32.15
C ALA A 157 -5.05 -29.98 -31.66
N GLN A 158 -4.15 -29.08 -32.04
CA GLN A 158 -4.15 -27.68 -31.58
C GLN A 158 -5.14 -26.81 -32.37
N THR A 159 -6.41 -27.16 -32.34
CA THR A 159 -7.48 -26.47 -33.09
C THR A 159 -7.89 -25.16 -32.44
N GLY A 160 -7.73 -25.03 -31.12
CA GLY A 160 -8.20 -23.89 -30.34
C GLY A 160 -9.70 -23.92 -30.02
N TYR A 161 -10.40 -25.00 -30.41
CA TYR A 161 -11.80 -25.26 -30.10
C TYR A 161 -11.92 -26.52 -29.24
N LEU A 162 -12.79 -26.48 -28.24
CA LEU A 162 -12.97 -27.58 -27.29
C LEU A 162 -14.19 -28.43 -27.67
N ASP A 163 -14.05 -29.75 -27.51
CA ASP A 163 -15.17 -30.69 -27.47
C ASP A 163 -15.57 -31.02 -26.01
N ALA A 164 -16.65 -31.78 -25.82
CA ALA A 164 -17.17 -32.12 -24.49
C ALA A 164 -16.15 -32.93 -23.65
N ASP A 165 -15.43 -33.86 -24.26
CA ASP A 165 -14.45 -34.70 -23.56
C ASP A 165 -13.23 -33.89 -23.11
N GLN A 166 -12.80 -32.94 -23.95
CA GLN A 166 -11.74 -32.00 -23.63
C GLN A 166 -12.14 -31.07 -22.48
N ILE A 167 -13.38 -30.57 -22.45
CA ILE A 167 -13.89 -29.76 -21.34
C ILE A 167 -13.88 -30.58 -20.04
N ALA A 168 -14.42 -31.80 -20.05
CA ALA A 168 -14.42 -32.67 -18.88
C ALA A 168 -12.99 -32.97 -18.36
N ARG A 169 -12.02 -33.19 -19.27
CA ARG A 169 -10.61 -33.39 -18.92
C ARG A 169 -9.98 -32.13 -18.32
N LEU A 170 -10.24 -30.96 -18.90
CA LEU A 170 -9.77 -29.67 -18.41
C LEU A 170 -10.30 -29.39 -16.99
N GLU A 171 -11.59 -29.61 -16.77
CA GLU A 171 -12.24 -29.48 -15.46
C GLU A 171 -11.64 -30.41 -14.42
N ALA A 172 -11.45 -31.70 -14.76
CA ALA A 172 -10.84 -32.66 -13.85
C ALA A 172 -9.38 -32.30 -13.48
N GLN A 173 -8.61 -31.73 -14.41
CA GLN A 173 -7.26 -31.23 -14.13
C GLN A 173 -7.30 -30.02 -13.21
N ALA A 174 -8.16 -29.05 -13.50
CA ALA A 174 -8.33 -27.85 -12.69
C ALA A 174 -8.80 -28.19 -11.27
N ALA A 175 -9.76 -29.10 -11.10
CA ALA A 175 -10.23 -29.56 -9.80
C ALA A 175 -9.11 -30.21 -8.97
N ARG A 176 -8.28 -31.06 -9.59
CA ARG A 176 -7.10 -31.65 -8.91
C ARG A 176 -6.10 -30.58 -8.50
N ARG A 177 -5.86 -29.59 -9.36
CA ARG A 177 -4.94 -28.48 -9.04
C ARG A 177 -5.49 -27.62 -7.89
N ALA A 178 -6.78 -27.31 -7.90
CA ALA A 178 -7.44 -26.59 -6.82
C ALA A 178 -7.32 -27.32 -5.48
N ALA A 179 -7.65 -28.62 -5.44
CA ALA A 179 -7.55 -29.43 -4.24
C ALA A 179 -6.10 -29.53 -3.70
N GLN A 180 -5.10 -29.59 -4.59
CA GLN A 180 -3.69 -29.56 -4.19
C GLN A 180 -3.30 -28.23 -3.53
N LEU A 181 -3.72 -27.11 -4.11
CA LEU A 181 -3.44 -25.77 -3.58
C LEU A 181 -4.13 -25.56 -2.23
N GLU A 182 -5.38 -26.01 -2.09
CA GLU A 182 -6.10 -25.96 -0.82
C GLU A 182 -5.42 -26.80 0.26
N ALA A 183 -5.03 -28.03 -0.06
CA ALA A 183 -4.30 -28.90 0.88
C ALA A 183 -2.93 -28.32 1.26
N GLU A 184 -2.25 -27.65 0.33
CA GLU A 184 -1.00 -26.95 0.62
C GLU A 184 -1.22 -25.74 1.53
N ALA A 185 -2.20 -24.89 1.22
CA ALA A 185 -2.55 -23.73 2.03
C ALA A 185 -2.94 -24.15 3.45
N GLU A 186 -3.72 -25.22 3.59
CA GLU A 186 -4.10 -25.77 4.89
C GLU A 186 -2.89 -26.29 5.66
N ARG A 187 -1.97 -27.03 5.02
CA ARG A 187 -0.72 -27.46 5.66
C ARG A 187 0.13 -26.28 6.11
N GLN A 188 0.24 -25.24 5.29
CA GLN A 188 0.99 -24.03 5.64
C GLN A 188 0.35 -23.31 6.83
N ARG A 189 -0.99 -23.17 6.83
CA ARG A 189 -1.74 -22.60 7.94
C ARG A 189 -1.55 -23.39 9.22
N GLN A 190 -1.72 -24.71 9.18
CA GLN A 190 -1.49 -25.59 10.32
C GLN A 190 -0.06 -25.52 10.85
N ALA A 191 0.93 -25.47 9.95
CA ALA A 191 2.33 -25.32 10.33
C ALA A 191 2.60 -23.96 10.99
N ALA A 192 2.03 -22.87 10.46
CA ALA A 192 2.15 -21.54 11.05
C ALA A 192 1.50 -21.48 12.44
N GLU A 193 0.29 -22.01 12.59
CA GLU A 193 -0.39 -22.11 13.89
C GLU A 193 0.36 -23.01 14.88
N ALA A 194 0.97 -24.10 14.42
CA ALA A 194 1.78 -24.97 15.26
C ALA A 194 3.08 -24.28 15.72
N ALA A 195 3.72 -23.52 14.83
CA ALA A 195 4.89 -22.73 15.17
C ALA A 195 4.57 -21.60 16.16
N ASP A 196 3.44 -20.91 15.97
CA ASP A 196 2.91 -19.92 16.91
C ASP A 196 2.68 -20.54 18.29
N ARG A 197 1.93 -21.66 18.36
CA ARG A 197 1.71 -22.40 19.61
C ARG A 197 3.01 -22.83 20.29
N ALA A 198 3.97 -23.38 19.54
CA ALA A 198 5.24 -23.79 20.10
C ALA A 198 6.02 -22.61 20.68
N PHE A 199 6.04 -21.47 19.99
CA PHE A 199 6.71 -20.26 20.48
C PHE A 199 6.02 -19.68 21.71
N TRP A 200 4.68 -19.72 21.76
CA TRP A 200 3.90 -19.34 22.94
C TRP A 200 4.27 -20.19 24.16
N GLU A 201 4.31 -21.52 24.03
CA GLU A 201 4.70 -22.43 25.12
C GLU A 201 6.12 -22.17 25.64
N GLU A 202 7.06 -21.83 24.75
CA GLU A 202 8.44 -21.52 25.13
C GLU A 202 8.57 -20.17 25.85
N THR A 203 7.86 -19.15 25.37
CA THR A 203 8.06 -17.75 25.78
C THR A 203 6.94 -17.23 26.67
N GLY A 204 5.74 -17.05 26.11
CA GLY A 204 4.63 -16.34 26.74
C GLY A 204 3.83 -17.15 27.76
N ALA A 205 3.79 -18.49 27.66
CA ALA A 205 2.97 -19.34 28.53
C ALA A 205 3.34 -19.26 30.01
N ARG A 206 4.58 -18.88 30.34
CA ARG A 206 5.04 -18.63 31.71
C ARG A 206 4.46 -17.34 32.32
N GLY A 207 3.93 -16.44 31.48
CA GLY A 207 3.33 -15.18 31.91
C GLY A 207 4.32 -14.15 32.44
N ASP A 208 5.60 -14.24 32.07
CA ASP A 208 6.59 -13.22 32.40
C ASP A 208 6.64 -12.09 31.37
N GLU A 209 6.95 -10.87 31.82
CA GLU A 209 6.94 -9.67 30.97
C GLU A 209 7.85 -9.81 29.74
N ALA A 210 9.05 -10.38 29.91
CA ALA A 210 10.01 -10.55 28.83
C ALA A 210 9.51 -11.57 27.78
N GLY A 211 8.99 -12.72 28.22
CA GLY A 211 8.39 -13.73 27.36
C GLY A 211 7.18 -13.21 26.58
N LEU A 212 6.26 -12.51 27.25
CA LEU A 212 5.08 -11.92 26.61
C LEU A 212 5.44 -10.85 25.56
N ARG A 213 6.41 -9.97 25.85
CA ARG A 213 6.92 -8.99 24.88
C ARG A 213 7.60 -9.66 23.69
N ALA A 214 8.37 -10.72 23.92
CA ALA A 214 9.03 -11.49 22.86
C ALA A 214 8.00 -12.17 21.94
N TYR A 215 6.94 -12.76 22.52
CA TYR A 215 5.82 -13.33 21.78
C TYR A 215 5.15 -12.28 20.88
N LEU A 216 4.71 -11.15 21.44
CA LEU A 216 4.03 -10.08 20.71
C LEU A 216 4.89 -9.45 19.61
N ALA A 217 6.21 -9.38 19.80
CA ALA A 217 7.13 -8.88 18.78
C ALA A 217 7.22 -9.81 17.55
N ARG A 218 7.09 -11.13 17.76
CA ARG A 218 7.17 -12.13 16.68
C ARG A 218 5.82 -12.43 16.03
N TYR A 219 4.77 -12.48 16.84
CA TYR A 219 3.40 -12.84 16.45
C TYR A 219 2.40 -11.75 16.91
N PRO A 220 2.44 -10.54 16.33
CA PRO A 220 1.57 -9.44 16.75
C PRO A 220 0.08 -9.72 16.52
N GLU A 221 -0.25 -10.53 15.51
CA GLU A 221 -1.61 -10.98 15.18
C GLU A 221 -1.74 -12.51 15.37
N GLY A 222 -0.91 -13.08 16.25
CA GLY A 222 -0.89 -14.51 16.55
C GLY A 222 -2.11 -14.99 17.33
N LEU A 223 -2.23 -16.31 17.46
CA LEU A 223 -3.33 -16.97 18.17
C LEU A 223 -3.49 -16.48 19.63
N PHE A 224 -2.38 -16.13 20.30
CA PHE A 224 -2.36 -15.71 21.70
C PHE A 224 -2.06 -14.23 21.88
N ALA A 225 -2.06 -13.43 20.81
CA ALA A 225 -1.67 -12.01 20.89
C ALA A 225 -2.60 -11.20 21.81
N ALA A 226 -3.90 -11.47 21.77
CA ALA A 226 -4.87 -10.82 22.65
C ALA A 226 -4.61 -11.16 24.13
N ASP A 227 -4.46 -12.44 24.45
CA ASP A 227 -4.18 -12.91 25.81
C ASP A 227 -2.84 -12.37 26.32
N ALA A 228 -1.80 -12.40 25.47
CA ALA A 228 -0.47 -11.91 25.81
C ALA A 228 -0.47 -10.40 26.10
N THR A 229 -1.19 -9.63 25.29
CA THR A 229 -1.35 -8.18 25.47
C THR A 229 -2.05 -7.88 26.79
N GLU A 230 -3.13 -8.61 27.10
CA GLU A 230 -3.85 -8.43 28.34
C GLU A 230 -2.99 -8.78 29.56
N GLN A 231 -2.29 -9.91 29.53
CA GLN A 231 -1.39 -10.31 30.63
C GLN A 231 -0.27 -9.29 30.84
N LEU A 232 0.35 -8.82 29.76
CA LEU A 232 1.39 -7.80 29.83
C LEU A 232 0.87 -6.51 30.46
N ALA A 233 -0.31 -6.04 30.04
CA ALA A 233 -0.93 -4.84 30.61
C ALA A 233 -1.18 -4.97 32.11
N ARG A 234 -1.60 -6.15 32.60
CA ARG A 234 -1.79 -6.41 34.03
C ARG A 234 -0.45 -6.36 34.80
N ILE A 235 0.61 -6.95 34.24
CA ILE A 235 1.94 -6.93 34.85
C ILE A 235 2.48 -5.50 34.91
N GLU A 236 2.41 -4.76 33.81
CA GLU A 236 2.86 -3.37 33.75
C GLU A 236 2.07 -2.48 34.71
N ALA A 237 0.75 -2.68 34.83
CA ALA A 237 -0.08 -1.96 35.79
C ALA A 237 0.34 -2.25 37.24
N ARG A 238 0.62 -3.52 37.58
CA ARG A 238 1.13 -3.90 38.90
C ARG A 238 2.50 -3.26 39.17
N ASN A 239 3.44 -3.38 38.24
CA ASN A 239 4.80 -2.82 38.38
C ASN A 239 4.75 -1.29 38.57
N ARG A 240 3.90 -0.59 37.82
CA ARG A 240 3.68 0.85 38.02
C ARG A 240 3.12 1.16 39.41
N ALA A 241 2.10 0.43 39.86
CA ALA A 241 1.51 0.65 41.18
C ALA A 241 2.53 0.39 42.32
N GLU A 242 3.37 -0.63 42.20
CA GLU A 242 4.45 -0.92 43.15
C GLU A 242 5.51 0.20 43.17
N ALA A 243 5.93 0.69 42.01
CA ALA A 243 6.86 1.80 41.89
C ALA A 243 6.29 3.10 42.51
N GLU A 244 5.02 3.42 42.24
CA GLU A 244 4.34 4.57 42.82
C GLU A 244 4.19 4.45 44.34
N ALA A 245 3.92 3.24 44.86
CA ALA A 245 3.85 2.99 46.29
C ALA A 245 5.23 3.13 46.95
N ALA A 246 6.29 2.65 46.29
CA ALA A 246 7.67 2.79 46.77
C ALA A 246 8.14 4.25 46.81
N ASP A 247 7.84 5.02 45.74
CA ASP A 247 8.09 6.47 45.67
C ASP A 247 7.40 7.20 46.83
N ARG A 248 6.08 6.97 47.00
CA ARG A 248 5.31 7.55 48.11
C ARG A 248 5.89 7.18 49.48
N ALA A 249 6.22 5.91 49.71
CA ALA A 249 6.78 5.48 50.99
C ALA A 249 8.15 6.12 51.27
N ALA A 250 9.01 6.27 50.24
CA ALA A 250 10.29 6.94 50.37
C ALA A 250 10.12 8.44 50.67
N TRP A 251 9.17 9.09 49.99
CA TRP A 251 8.80 10.48 50.26
C TRP A 251 8.28 10.67 51.69
N ASP A 252 7.39 9.81 52.17
CA ASP A 252 6.83 9.89 53.52
C ASP A 252 7.95 9.75 54.58
N ARG A 253 8.94 8.86 54.35
CA ARG A 253 10.13 8.75 55.21
C ARG A 253 10.99 10.02 55.19
N ALA A 254 11.27 10.56 54.01
CA ALA A 254 12.07 11.78 53.87
C ALA A 254 11.40 12.97 54.56
N ARG A 255 10.08 13.10 54.39
CA ARG A 255 9.28 14.14 55.04
C ARG A 255 9.23 14.00 56.55
N GLN A 256 9.17 12.77 57.08
CA GLN A 256 9.18 12.53 58.53
C GLN A 256 10.54 12.86 59.15
N ALA A 257 11.64 12.58 58.45
CA ALA A 257 12.99 12.92 58.90
C ALA A 257 13.28 14.43 58.80
N ASP A 258 12.80 15.09 57.74
CA ASP A 258 13.01 16.53 57.43
C ASP A 258 14.49 16.95 57.48
N THR A 259 15.39 16.08 57.03
CA THR A 259 16.84 16.33 56.96
C THR A 259 17.34 16.41 55.52
N ALA A 260 18.45 17.13 55.31
CA ALA A 260 19.07 17.23 53.99
C ALA A 260 19.49 15.85 53.43
N GLU A 261 19.95 14.95 54.30
CA GLU A 261 20.33 13.58 53.91
C GLU A 261 19.12 12.78 53.41
N ALA A 262 18.01 12.78 54.15
CA ALA A 262 16.83 12.01 53.76
C ALA A 262 16.21 12.49 52.43
N PHE A 263 16.21 13.80 52.15
CA PHE A 263 15.77 14.31 50.84
C PHE A 263 16.74 13.98 49.71
N ARG A 264 18.06 13.90 49.96
CA ARG A 264 19.03 13.44 48.95
C ARG A 264 18.84 11.97 48.64
N GLU A 265 18.71 11.11 49.65
CA GLU A 265 18.44 9.68 49.45
C GLU A 265 17.16 9.45 48.62
N TYR A 266 16.11 10.21 48.92
CA TYR A 266 14.88 10.18 48.12
C TYR A 266 15.14 10.56 46.64
N LEU A 267 15.88 11.64 46.39
CA LEU A 267 16.19 12.11 45.04
C LEU A 267 17.14 11.19 44.26
N GLU A 268 18.01 10.46 44.96
CA GLU A 268 18.86 9.44 44.36
C GLU A 268 18.04 8.21 43.94
N ALA A 269 17.11 7.77 44.81
CA ALA A 269 16.24 6.63 44.52
C ALA A 269 15.16 6.95 43.48
N PHE A 270 14.63 8.19 43.48
CA PHE A 270 13.51 8.63 42.65
C PHE A 270 13.80 10.01 42.02
N PRO A 271 14.77 10.10 41.08
CA PRO A 271 15.18 11.37 40.49
C PRO A 271 14.06 12.05 39.68
N GLU A 272 13.20 11.24 39.06
CA GLU A 272 12.00 11.66 38.31
C GLU A 272 10.70 11.26 39.05
N GLY A 273 10.79 11.01 40.36
CA GLY A 273 9.64 10.66 41.19
C GLY A 273 8.62 11.80 41.28
N ARG A 274 7.38 11.47 41.67
CA ARG A 274 6.29 12.44 41.76
C ARG A 274 6.60 13.60 42.71
N PHE A 275 7.40 13.35 43.73
CA PHE A 275 7.77 14.35 44.75
C PHE A 275 9.19 14.91 44.55
N ALA A 276 9.88 14.58 43.45
CA ALA A 276 11.26 15.03 43.20
C ALA A 276 11.40 16.56 43.21
N ALA A 277 10.47 17.28 42.57
CA ALA A 277 10.47 18.74 42.57
C ALA A 277 10.29 19.32 43.99
N GLU A 278 9.41 18.70 44.80
CA GLU A 278 9.17 19.13 46.18
C GLU A 278 10.37 18.82 47.08
N ALA A 279 10.95 17.63 46.95
CA ALA A 279 12.14 17.21 47.69
C ALA A 279 13.35 18.12 47.40
N ARG A 280 13.58 18.51 46.14
CA ARG A 280 14.63 19.48 45.76
C ARG A 280 14.41 20.82 46.46
N ALA A 281 13.18 21.35 46.40
CA ALA A 281 12.87 22.62 47.06
C ALA A 281 13.05 22.56 48.58
N ARG A 282 12.71 21.43 49.22
CA ARG A 282 12.93 21.21 50.65
C ARG A 282 14.40 21.13 51.00
N LEU A 283 15.18 20.39 50.22
CA LEU A 283 16.62 20.28 50.38
C LEU A 283 17.28 21.66 50.28
N ASP A 284 16.97 22.43 49.25
CA ASP A 284 17.51 23.79 49.07
C ASP A 284 17.14 24.73 50.22
N ALA A 285 15.93 24.60 50.78
CA ALA A 285 15.52 25.38 51.93
C ALA A 285 16.31 25.00 53.19
N ILE A 286 16.57 23.72 53.42
CA ILE A 286 17.39 23.24 54.55
C ILE A 286 18.84 23.72 54.40
N LEU A 287 19.42 23.56 53.21
CA LEU A 287 20.80 23.95 52.94
C LEU A 287 21.00 25.46 53.11
N ARG A 288 20.08 26.29 52.57
CA ARG A 288 20.14 27.74 52.77
C ARG A 288 20.05 28.13 54.23
N ARG A 289 19.17 27.50 55.01
CA ARG A 289 19.08 27.76 56.45
C ARG A 289 20.36 27.38 57.19
N ALA A 290 20.97 26.25 56.81
CA ALA A 290 22.24 25.81 57.39
C ALA A 290 23.37 26.80 57.06
N GLU A 291 23.48 27.23 55.81
CA GLU A 291 24.44 28.24 55.35
C GLU A 291 24.24 29.59 56.06
N GLU A 292 23.00 30.07 56.16
CA GLU A 292 22.66 31.30 56.89
C GLU A 292 23.02 31.20 58.37
N ALA A 293 22.81 30.05 59.00
CA ALA A 293 23.17 29.80 60.40
C ALA A 293 24.69 29.75 60.60
N GLU A 294 25.42 29.07 59.71
CA GLU A 294 26.87 28.99 59.73
C GLU A 294 27.51 30.37 59.49
N GLY A 295 27.03 31.12 58.50
CA GLY A 295 27.48 32.49 58.23
C GLY A 295 27.21 33.44 59.41
N ARG A 296 26.09 33.28 60.10
CA ARG A 296 25.80 34.01 61.34
C ARG A 296 26.77 33.63 62.46
N ALA A 297 26.99 32.34 62.70
CA ALA A 297 27.91 31.85 63.73
C ALA A 297 29.35 32.33 63.47
N ALA A 298 29.78 32.34 62.22
CA ALA A 298 31.08 32.89 61.83
C ALA A 298 31.18 34.39 62.09
N ALA A 299 30.12 35.16 61.80
CA ALA A 299 30.08 36.60 62.06
C ALA A 299 30.06 36.92 63.57
N GLU A 300 29.34 36.13 64.36
CA GLU A 300 29.36 36.19 65.83
C GLU A 300 30.75 35.89 66.39
N ALA A 301 31.42 34.86 65.89
CA ALA A 301 32.77 34.50 66.30
C ALA A 301 33.80 35.57 65.92
N ALA A 302 33.68 36.18 64.74
CA ALA A 302 34.54 37.29 64.31
C ALA A 302 34.39 38.50 65.25
N GLU A 303 33.16 38.87 65.62
CA GLU A 303 32.93 39.97 66.56
C GLU A 303 33.44 39.65 67.97
N ALA A 304 33.30 38.40 68.42
CA ALA A 304 33.84 37.96 69.70
C ALA A 304 35.38 38.04 69.73
N ALA A 305 36.04 37.71 68.62
CA ALA A 305 37.50 37.76 68.47
C ALA A 305 38.07 39.19 68.55
N LEU A 306 37.26 40.22 68.24
CA LEU A 306 37.67 41.63 68.39
C LEU A 306 37.88 42.06 69.85
N GLY A 307 37.45 41.25 70.83
CA GLY A 307 37.71 41.51 72.25
C GLY A 307 37.15 42.85 72.76
N LEU A 308 36.06 43.34 72.16
CA LEU A 308 35.50 44.66 72.44
C LEU A 308 35.01 44.78 73.88
N ASN A 309 35.59 45.72 74.63
CA ASN A 309 35.12 46.04 75.98
C ASN A 309 33.81 46.87 75.94
N THR A 310 33.11 46.96 77.08
CA THR A 310 31.81 47.65 77.18
C THR A 310 31.88 49.13 76.80
N LEU A 311 33.01 49.79 77.04
CA LEU A 311 33.23 51.18 76.68
C LEU A 311 33.35 51.33 75.15
N THR A 312 34.12 50.48 74.48
CA THR A 312 34.27 50.46 73.03
C THR A 312 32.96 50.15 72.32
N ARG A 313 32.16 49.21 72.85
CA ARG A 313 30.81 48.93 72.34
C ARG A 313 29.88 50.13 72.42
N ARG A 314 29.90 50.86 73.55
CA ARG A 314 29.12 52.11 73.69
C ARG A 314 29.57 53.19 72.69
N VAL A 315 30.88 53.32 72.45
CA VAL A 315 31.41 54.26 71.45
C VAL A 315 30.92 53.90 70.05
N ILE A 316 30.87 52.60 69.72
CA ILE A 316 30.35 52.12 68.43
C ILE A 316 28.87 52.46 68.27
N GLU A 317 28.03 52.25 69.29
CA GLU A 317 26.62 52.65 69.28
C GLU A 317 26.44 54.17 69.11
N GLN A 318 27.21 54.98 69.85
CA GLN A 318 27.18 56.45 69.67
C GLN A 318 27.55 56.84 68.24
N ARG A 319 28.51 56.13 67.63
CA ARG A 319 28.94 56.38 66.27
C ARG A 319 27.85 56.04 65.26
N LEU A 320 27.17 54.91 65.42
CA LEU A 320 26.03 54.54 64.57
C LEU A 320 24.91 55.59 64.67
N ALA A 321 24.59 56.04 65.89
CA ALA A 321 23.62 57.12 66.11
C ALA A 321 24.04 58.44 65.42
N ALA A 322 25.33 58.79 65.46
CA ALA A 322 25.86 59.98 64.81
C ALA A 322 25.77 59.93 63.27
N LEU A 323 25.83 58.72 62.70
CA LEU A 323 25.61 58.45 61.27
C LEU A 323 24.11 58.47 60.89
N GLY A 324 23.20 58.69 61.84
CA GLY A 324 21.76 58.67 61.62
C GLY A 324 21.16 57.26 61.55
N LEU A 325 21.93 56.23 61.91
CA LEU A 325 21.46 54.85 62.05
C LEU A 325 21.01 54.68 63.51
N ASP A 326 19.80 54.20 63.76
CA ASP A 326 19.25 54.09 65.12
C ASP A 326 19.65 52.76 65.80
N PRO A 327 20.65 52.74 66.71
CA PRO A 327 21.02 51.54 67.46
C PRO A 327 20.07 51.26 68.65
N GLY A 328 19.17 52.18 69.01
CA GLY A 328 18.43 52.12 70.27
C GLY A 328 19.16 52.79 71.43
N ALA A 329 19.09 52.19 72.62
CA ALA A 329 19.74 52.73 73.81
C ALA A 329 21.26 52.55 73.73
N VAL A 330 22.02 53.62 73.95
CA VAL A 330 23.48 53.60 73.88
C VAL A 330 24.07 53.20 75.23
N ASP A 331 24.02 51.92 75.55
CA ASP A 331 24.40 51.37 76.85
C ASP A 331 25.67 50.48 76.80
N GLY A 332 26.12 50.09 75.61
CA GLY A 332 27.24 49.18 75.35
C GLY A 332 26.83 47.71 75.17
N ASN A 333 25.52 47.42 75.12
CA ASN A 333 24.97 46.09 74.87
C ASN A 333 24.41 46.01 73.44
N PHE A 334 25.09 45.24 72.58
CA PHE A 334 24.65 45.03 71.21
C PHE A 334 23.39 44.14 71.11
N ASP A 335 22.24 44.78 71.27
CA ASP A 335 20.91 44.18 71.22
C ASP A 335 20.31 44.19 69.79
N ALA A 336 19.04 43.80 69.67
CA ALA A 336 18.34 43.76 68.39
C ALA A 336 18.30 45.13 67.67
N GLY A 337 18.30 46.25 68.41
CA GLY A 337 18.41 47.60 67.87
C GLY A 337 19.76 47.82 67.21
N THR A 338 20.83 47.59 67.96
CA THR A 338 22.20 47.78 67.47
C THR A 338 22.53 46.84 66.31
N ARG A 339 22.07 45.58 66.35
CA ARG A 339 22.22 44.62 65.23
C ARG A 339 21.54 45.12 63.94
N ARG A 340 20.36 45.75 64.04
CA ARG A 340 19.72 46.34 62.85
C ARG A 340 20.50 47.54 62.33
N ALA A 341 20.97 48.44 63.21
CA ALA A 341 21.78 49.59 62.82
C ALA A 341 23.08 49.16 62.12
N LEU A 342 23.75 48.13 62.64
CA LEU A 342 24.95 47.54 62.03
C LEU A 342 24.65 46.94 60.65
N ARG A 343 23.54 46.19 60.49
CA ARG A 343 23.13 45.70 59.15
C ARG A 343 22.84 46.83 58.18
N ALA A 344 22.22 47.90 58.64
CA ALA A 344 21.94 49.07 57.82
C ALA A 344 23.25 49.76 57.39
N TYR A 345 24.18 49.97 58.32
CA TYR A 345 25.53 50.48 58.03
C TYR A 345 26.26 49.62 57.00
N GLN A 346 26.30 48.30 57.24
CA GLN A 346 26.98 47.37 56.34
C GLN A 346 26.39 47.39 54.94
N ARG A 347 25.05 47.40 54.80
CA ARG A 347 24.39 47.52 53.49
C ARG A 347 24.70 48.84 52.78
N ASP A 348 24.65 49.96 53.50
CA ASP A 348 24.97 51.29 52.96
C ASP A 348 26.40 51.35 52.39
N ARG A 349 27.32 50.60 53.00
CA ARG A 349 28.73 50.56 52.61
C ARG A 349 29.11 49.37 51.74
N SER A 350 28.13 48.62 51.24
CA SER A 350 28.30 47.40 50.45
C SER A 350 29.20 46.36 51.12
N LEU A 351 29.18 46.31 52.45
CA LEU A 351 29.79 45.28 53.28
C LEU A 351 28.81 44.13 53.49
N GLY A 352 29.32 42.95 53.85
CA GLY A 352 28.46 41.81 54.22
C GLY A 352 27.51 42.19 55.34
N ALA A 353 26.21 42.24 55.07
CA ALA A 353 25.18 42.75 55.98
C ALA A 353 24.79 41.74 57.09
N THR A 354 25.79 41.23 57.81
CA THR A 354 25.66 40.21 58.86
C THR A 354 25.01 40.77 60.12
N GLY A 355 25.23 42.06 60.42
CA GLY A 355 24.82 42.72 61.66
C GLY A 355 25.80 42.54 62.82
N PHE A 356 26.96 41.97 62.54
CA PHE A 356 28.06 41.76 63.48
C PHE A 356 29.30 42.48 62.97
N LEU A 357 30.13 42.98 63.87
CA LEU A 357 31.37 43.66 63.51
C LEU A 357 32.46 42.65 63.19
N ASP A 358 33.13 42.85 62.05
CA ASP A 358 34.46 42.32 61.79
C ASP A 358 35.49 43.47 61.83
N GLU A 359 36.78 43.13 61.71
CA GLU A 359 37.87 44.10 61.76
C GLU A 359 37.71 45.18 60.68
N ALA A 360 37.31 44.78 59.46
CA ALA A 360 37.10 45.69 58.34
C ALA A 360 35.94 46.67 58.60
N THR A 361 34.81 46.18 59.12
CA THR A 361 33.63 46.98 59.47
C THR A 361 33.96 47.94 60.61
N LEU A 362 34.71 47.49 61.63
CA LEU A 362 35.11 48.33 62.75
C LEU A 362 36.04 49.48 62.29
N VAL A 363 37.10 49.17 61.55
CA VAL A 363 38.04 50.17 61.04
C VAL A 363 37.32 51.19 60.16
N ARG A 364 36.45 50.71 59.26
CA ARG A 364 35.70 51.59 58.35
C ARG A 364 34.67 52.44 59.08
N LEU A 365 33.97 51.88 60.07
CA LEU A 365 33.02 52.63 60.91
C LEU A 365 33.72 53.75 61.67
N LEU A 366 34.93 53.49 62.20
CA LEU A 366 35.74 54.52 62.86
C LEU A 366 36.26 55.58 61.88
N ALA A 367 36.66 55.18 60.68
CA ALA A 367 37.19 56.10 59.67
C ALA A 367 36.11 57.02 59.05
N ASP A 368 34.98 56.46 58.63
CA ASP A 368 33.88 57.18 57.95
C ASP A 368 33.33 58.33 58.79
N THR A 369 33.47 58.18 60.08
CA THR A 369 32.84 59.02 61.05
C THR A 369 33.79 60.12 61.53
N LEU A 370 35.11 59.92 61.39
CA LEU A 370 36.10 60.98 61.47
C LEU A 370 35.98 61.92 60.25
N GLN A 371 35.76 61.36 59.05
CA GLN A 371 35.50 62.13 57.83
C GLN A 371 34.27 63.05 58.01
N GLN A 372 33.16 62.50 58.51
CA GLN A 372 31.92 63.26 58.72
C GLN A 372 32.00 64.32 59.84
N ALA A 373 32.98 64.20 60.76
CA ALA A 373 33.26 65.19 61.79
C ALA A 373 34.20 66.31 61.31
N LEU A 374 34.90 66.10 60.19
CA LEU A 374 35.75 67.09 59.53
C LEU A 374 34.99 67.88 58.44
N ASP A 375 33.91 67.31 57.90
CA ASP A 375 33.04 67.93 56.88
C ASP A 375 31.84 68.72 57.48
N ARG A 376 31.75 68.84 58.81
CA ARG A 376 30.80 69.71 59.54
C ARG A 376 31.52 70.93 60.10
#